data_AF-A0A087B687-F1
#
_entry.id   AF-A0A087B687-F1
#
_cell.length_a   1.000
_cell.length_b   1.000
_cell.length_c   1.000
_cell.angle_alpha   90.00
_cell.angle_beta   90.00
_cell.angle_gamma   90.00
#
_symmetry.space_group_name_H-M   'P 1'
#
loop_
_entity.id
_entity.type
_entity.pdbx_description
1 polymer ?
#
loop_
_entity_poly.entity_id
_entity_poly.type
_entity_poly.pdbx_seq_one_letter_code
_entity_poly.pdbx_strand_id
1 'polypeptide(L)'
;MVQEMVHSTGLTTVEENNSWRFGNMQDGTVSVTLDMSLFENAAKEKKDEYLTGVSDKATTVYLRSGIPLAKITASGEYGPYDPEASDGRQEKIAGLLESMIEVNITLAGWDVADPNVGMRYRGDIVKANLPVAVDDDAVWGGDFYDVEDDVVTYLSAAPAAGAGA
;
A
#
# COMPACT_ATOMS: atom_id res chain seq x y z
N MET A 1 -13.50 48.51 -3.82
CA MET A 1 -12.63 47.39 -4.21
C MET A 1 -12.81 46.31 -3.17
N VAL A 2 -13.58 45.26 -3.47
CA VAL A 2 -13.76 44.12 -2.57
C VAL A 2 -12.74 43.08 -3.00
N GLN A 3 -11.71 42.92 -2.18
CA GLN A 3 -10.68 41.92 -2.38
C GLN A 3 -11.31 40.59 -1.95
N GLU A 4 -11.80 39.84 -2.94
CA GLU A 4 -12.33 38.50 -2.76
C GLU A 4 -11.20 37.63 -2.22
N MET A 5 -11.16 37.45 -0.91
CA MET A 5 -10.34 36.43 -0.26
C MET A 5 -10.96 35.08 -0.60
N VAL A 6 -10.66 34.58 -1.79
CA VAL A 6 -10.81 33.17 -2.11
C VAL A 6 -9.87 32.41 -1.18
N HIS A 7 -10.40 31.93 -0.06
CA HIS A 7 -9.85 30.76 0.60
C HIS A 7 -10.08 29.60 -0.36
N SER A 8 -9.25 29.52 -1.40
CA SER A 8 -9.03 28.27 -2.11
C SER A 8 -8.41 27.35 -1.06
N THR A 9 -9.28 26.62 -0.35
CA THR A 9 -8.91 25.30 0.16
C THR A 9 -8.35 24.59 -1.06
N GLY A 10 -7.02 24.53 -1.16
CA GLY A 10 -6.35 23.80 -2.21
C GLY A 10 -6.87 22.39 -2.14
N LEU A 11 -7.85 22.09 -2.97
CA LEU A 11 -8.41 20.77 -3.11
C LEU A 11 -7.30 20.01 -3.82
N THR A 12 -6.33 19.50 -3.06
CA THR A 12 -5.39 18.54 -3.60
C THR A 12 -6.28 17.41 -4.10
N THR A 13 -6.33 17.19 -5.41
CA THR A 13 -7.18 16.15 -5.99
C THR A 13 -6.71 14.82 -5.42
N VAL A 14 -7.47 14.28 -4.47
CA VAL A 14 -7.28 12.94 -3.94
C VAL A 14 -8.00 12.01 -4.88
N GLU A 15 -7.30 11.52 -5.91
CA GLU A 15 -7.82 10.48 -6.77
C GLU A 15 -7.39 9.13 -6.20
N GLU A 16 -8.36 8.31 -5.81
CA GLU A 16 -8.12 6.91 -5.52
C GLU A 16 -7.66 6.23 -6.82
N ASN A 17 -6.36 5.95 -6.90
CA ASN A 17 -5.79 5.27 -8.06
C ASN A 17 -5.85 3.75 -7.86
N ASN A 18 -6.89 3.13 -8.40
CA ASN A 18 -7.07 1.67 -8.42
C ASN A 18 -6.60 1.03 -9.74
N SER A 19 -5.79 1.71 -10.55
CA SER A 19 -5.28 1.16 -11.83
C SER A 19 -4.37 -0.05 -11.67
N TRP A 20 -3.85 -0.28 -10.45
CA TRP A 20 -3.11 -1.48 -10.09
C TRP A 20 -4.00 -2.74 -10.03
N ARG A 21 -5.32 -2.59 -9.88
CA ARG A 21 -6.25 -3.71 -9.78
C ARG A 21 -6.77 -4.09 -11.16
N PHE A 22 -6.44 -5.30 -11.63
CA PHE A 22 -6.95 -5.82 -12.89
C PHE A 22 -8.19 -6.68 -12.62
N GLY A 23 -9.34 -6.28 -13.17
CA GLY A 23 -10.62 -6.97 -12.95
C GLY A 23 -11.15 -6.87 -11.52
N ASN A 24 -12.23 -7.63 -11.23
CA ASN A 24 -12.82 -7.70 -9.90
C ASN A 24 -13.05 -9.17 -9.56
N MET A 25 -12.29 -9.69 -8.59
CA MET A 25 -12.51 -11.04 -8.05
C MET A 25 -13.33 -10.95 -6.77
N GLN A 26 -14.37 -11.79 -6.64
CA GLN A 26 -15.09 -11.97 -5.39
C GLN A 26 -14.22 -12.77 -4.40
N ASP A 27 -14.25 -12.36 -3.12
CA ASP A 27 -13.57 -13.03 -1.99
C ASP A 27 -12.03 -13.02 -2.00
N GLY A 28 -11.37 -11.88 -2.22
CA GLY A 28 -9.89 -11.79 -2.26
C GLY A 28 -9.22 -11.05 -1.09
N THR A 29 -9.98 -10.67 -0.06
CA THR A 29 -9.55 -9.67 0.93
C THR A 29 -9.69 -10.23 2.35
N VAL A 30 -8.75 -9.86 3.22
CA VAL A 30 -8.71 -10.21 4.65
C VAL A 30 -8.54 -8.93 5.46
N SER A 31 -9.20 -8.82 6.61
CA SER A 31 -8.97 -7.71 7.54
C SER A 31 -7.65 -7.92 8.30
N VAL A 32 -6.78 -6.92 8.26
CA VAL A 32 -5.48 -6.91 8.97
C VAL A 32 -5.32 -5.62 9.75
N THR A 33 -4.52 -5.66 10.81
CA THR A 33 -4.17 -4.46 11.60
C THR A 33 -2.86 -3.88 11.09
N LEU A 34 -2.86 -2.59 10.73
CA LEU A 34 -1.65 -1.88 10.30
C LEU A 34 -0.90 -1.25 11.48
N ASP A 35 0.43 -1.32 11.43
CA ASP A 35 1.29 -0.47 12.25
C ASP A 35 1.51 0.88 11.54
N MET A 36 0.67 1.84 11.92
CA MET A 36 0.70 3.20 11.38
C MET A 36 2.02 3.93 11.65
N SER A 37 2.75 3.53 12.69
CA SER A 37 4.04 4.13 13.05
C SER A 37 5.09 3.89 11.96
N LEU A 38 5.00 2.78 11.22
CA LEU A 38 5.93 2.50 10.12
C LEU A 38 5.70 3.43 8.93
N PHE A 39 4.46 3.81 8.66
CA PHE A 39 4.13 4.78 7.62
C PHE A 39 4.51 6.20 8.06
N GLU A 40 4.22 6.55 9.31
CA GLU A 40 4.56 7.86 9.89
C GLU A 40 6.08 8.07 10.01
N ASN A 41 6.85 7.03 10.31
CA ASN A 41 8.31 7.12 10.47
C ASN A 41 9.10 6.79 9.19
N ALA A 42 8.42 6.46 8.09
CA ALA A 42 9.07 6.20 6.82
C ALA A 42 9.87 7.43 6.32
N ALA A 43 10.90 7.15 5.51
CA ALA A 43 11.66 8.17 4.79
C ALA A 43 10.72 9.02 3.91
N LYS A 44 11.09 10.28 3.66
CA LYS A 44 10.23 11.21 2.93
C LYS A 44 9.89 10.70 1.53
N GLU A 45 10.86 10.10 0.86
CA GLU A 45 10.72 9.54 -0.49
C GLU A 45 9.66 8.42 -0.51
N LYS A 46 9.72 7.52 0.47
CA LYS A 46 8.74 6.46 0.66
C LYS A 46 7.35 6.98 1.04
N LYS A 47 7.29 8.05 1.85
CA LYS A 47 6.03 8.72 2.17
C LYS A 47 5.36 9.32 0.94
N ASP A 48 6.13 9.88 0.01
CA ASP A 48 5.58 10.43 -1.24
C ASP A 48 4.99 9.30 -2.14
N GLU A 49 5.52 8.07 -2.04
CA GLU A 49 4.96 6.85 -2.68
C GLU A 49 3.70 6.36 -1.95
N TYR A 50 3.69 6.33 -0.62
CA TYR A 50 2.57 5.80 0.17
C TYR A 50 1.40 6.77 0.28
N LEU A 51 1.65 8.07 0.28
CA LEU A 51 0.66 9.09 0.59
C LEU A 51 0.19 9.85 -0.66
N THR A 52 -1.05 10.32 -0.56
CA THR A 52 -1.61 11.32 -1.47
C THR A 52 -2.35 12.39 -0.64
N GLY A 53 -2.68 13.52 -1.27
CA GLY A 53 -3.28 14.66 -0.56
C GLY A 53 -2.29 15.50 0.27
N VAL A 54 -0.99 15.15 0.24
CA VAL A 54 0.04 15.87 1.00
C VAL A 54 0.21 17.29 0.46
N SER A 55 0.04 18.28 1.32
CA SER A 55 0.33 19.70 1.03
C SER A 55 0.85 20.37 2.29
N ASP A 56 1.50 21.53 2.16
CA ASP A 56 2.06 22.30 3.30
C ASP A 56 1.01 22.69 4.37
N LYS A 57 -0.28 22.56 4.05
CA LYS A 57 -1.42 22.87 4.93
C LYS A 57 -2.35 21.68 5.13
N ALA A 58 -1.97 20.48 4.68
CA ALA A 58 -2.80 19.30 4.81
C ALA A 58 -2.96 18.95 6.29
N THR A 59 -4.21 18.94 6.76
CA THR A 59 -4.61 18.41 8.06
C THR A 59 -5.12 16.96 7.95
N THR A 60 -5.32 16.50 6.72
CA THR A 60 -5.74 15.15 6.38
C THR A 60 -4.94 14.70 5.17
N VAL A 61 -4.35 13.52 5.24
CA VAL A 61 -3.64 12.84 4.15
C VAL A 61 -4.22 11.45 3.97
N TYR A 62 -3.88 10.79 2.87
CA TYR A 62 -4.45 9.50 2.53
C TYR A 62 -3.38 8.50 2.16
N LEU A 63 -3.40 7.31 2.76
CA LEU A 63 -2.60 6.17 2.29
C LEU A 63 -3.22 5.61 1.02
N ARG A 64 -2.44 5.51 -0.05
CA ARG A 64 -2.88 4.98 -1.34
C ARG A 64 -3.26 3.51 -1.25
N SER A 65 -4.26 3.09 -2.01
CA SER A 65 -4.52 1.66 -2.23
C SER A 65 -3.40 1.02 -3.04
N GLY A 66 -3.26 -0.30 -2.95
CA GLY A 66 -2.24 -1.04 -3.70
C GLY A 66 -0.84 -1.03 -3.07
N ILE A 67 -0.66 -0.41 -1.89
CA ILE A 67 0.61 -0.48 -1.18
C ILE A 67 0.91 -1.95 -0.82
N PRO A 68 2.09 -2.47 -1.18
CA PRO A 68 2.52 -3.80 -0.75
C PRO A 68 2.70 -3.84 0.77
N LEU A 69 2.00 -4.75 1.42
CA LEU A 69 2.02 -4.95 2.86
C LEU A 69 2.78 -6.23 3.20
N ALA A 70 3.55 -6.17 4.28
CA ALA A 70 4.29 -7.29 4.83
C ALA A 70 4.04 -7.41 6.33
N LYS A 71 4.10 -8.64 6.83
CA LYS A 71 3.82 -8.95 8.23
C LYS A 71 5.06 -8.73 9.09
N ILE A 72 4.88 -8.04 10.21
CA ILE A 72 5.90 -7.88 11.25
C ILE A 72 5.92 -9.15 12.09
N THR A 73 7.06 -9.81 12.22
CA THR A 73 7.16 -11.11 12.90
C THR A 73 6.90 -11.00 14.41
N ALA A 74 7.30 -9.89 15.01
CA ALA A 74 7.20 -9.69 16.46
C ALA A 74 5.78 -9.34 16.94
N SER A 75 5.12 -8.37 16.30
CA SER A 75 3.76 -7.93 16.70
C SER A 75 2.65 -8.71 16.00
N GLY A 76 2.91 -9.23 14.81
CA GLY A 76 1.90 -9.84 13.95
C GLY A 76 1.06 -8.83 13.17
N GLU A 77 1.32 -7.53 13.34
CA GLU A 77 0.73 -6.43 12.57
C GLU A 77 1.38 -6.33 11.18
N TYR A 78 0.85 -5.44 10.36
CA TYR A 78 1.26 -5.27 8.97
C TYR A 78 1.79 -3.86 8.72
N GLY A 79 2.87 -3.77 7.96
CA GLY A 79 3.45 -2.49 7.53
C GLY A 79 3.79 -2.51 6.04
N PRO A 80 4.31 -1.41 5.49
CA PRO A 80 4.76 -1.41 4.10
C PRO A 80 5.92 -2.40 3.93
N TYR A 81 5.89 -3.17 2.84
CA TYR A 81 6.99 -4.05 2.46
C TYR A 81 8.28 -3.24 2.28
N ASP A 82 9.36 -3.74 2.85
CA ASP A 82 10.67 -3.10 2.80
C ASP A 82 11.74 -4.20 2.80
N PRO A 83 12.46 -4.41 1.68
CA PRO A 83 13.48 -5.45 1.57
C PRO A 83 14.70 -5.19 2.49
N GLU A 84 14.89 -3.95 2.94
CA GLU A 84 15.99 -3.57 3.85
C GLU A 84 15.58 -3.66 5.33
N ALA A 85 14.32 -4.02 5.63
CA ALA A 85 13.85 -4.19 6.99
C ALA A 85 14.47 -5.44 7.66
N SER A 86 14.41 -5.47 8.99
CA SER A 86 14.87 -6.61 9.81
C SER A 86 13.81 -7.14 10.78
N ASP A 87 12.55 -6.71 10.59
CA ASP A 87 11.42 -6.95 11.48
C ASP A 87 10.43 -8.01 10.95
N GLY A 88 10.75 -8.63 9.82
CA GLY A 88 9.93 -9.61 9.10
C GLY A 88 9.35 -9.07 7.79
N ARG A 89 9.30 -7.74 7.62
CA ARG A 89 8.74 -7.10 6.41
C ARG A 89 9.57 -7.32 5.15
N GLN A 90 10.83 -7.71 5.30
CA GLN A 90 11.73 -8.05 4.21
C GLN A 90 11.51 -9.45 3.62
N GLU A 91 10.82 -10.35 4.33
CA GLU A 91 10.75 -11.75 3.93
C GLU A 91 9.79 -12.00 2.78
N LYS A 92 8.61 -11.38 2.81
CA LYS A 92 7.56 -11.57 1.82
C LYS A 92 6.49 -10.48 1.86
N ILE A 93 5.94 -10.19 0.70
CA ILE A 93 4.73 -9.41 0.54
C ILE A 93 3.54 -10.31 0.91
N ALA A 94 2.83 -9.95 1.97
CA ALA A 94 1.66 -10.69 2.43
C ALA A 94 0.39 -10.34 1.64
N GLY A 95 0.34 -9.14 1.05
CA GLY A 95 -0.78 -8.68 0.26
C GLY A 95 -0.66 -7.22 -0.13
N LEU A 96 -1.72 -6.67 -0.71
CA LEU A 96 -1.83 -5.27 -1.10
C LEU A 96 -2.94 -4.59 -0.31
N LEU A 97 -2.76 -3.32 0.05
CA LEU A 97 -3.80 -2.54 0.69
C LEU A 97 -5.03 -2.41 -0.24
N GLU A 98 -6.21 -2.86 0.21
CA GLU A 98 -7.43 -2.94 -0.62
C GLU A 98 -7.97 -1.57 -0.99
N SER A 99 -7.94 -0.63 -0.05
CA SER A 99 -8.62 0.66 -0.16
C SER A 99 -7.80 1.76 0.47
N MET A 100 -8.02 2.97 -0.03
CA MET A 100 -7.39 4.17 0.52
C MET A 100 -7.79 4.36 1.99
N ILE A 101 -6.84 4.75 2.84
CA ILE A 101 -7.08 5.02 4.26
C ILE A 101 -6.90 6.51 4.52
N GLU A 102 -7.88 7.12 5.18
CA GLU A 102 -7.76 8.50 5.66
C GLU A 102 -6.93 8.56 6.94
N VAL A 103 -5.96 9.47 6.97
CA VAL A 103 -5.07 9.73 8.09
C VAL A 103 -5.16 11.21 8.44
N ASN A 104 -5.59 11.52 9.65
CA ASN A 104 -5.66 12.89 10.14
C ASN A 104 -4.32 13.26 10.79
N ILE A 105 -3.77 14.41 10.41
CA ILE A 105 -2.51 14.91 10.97
C ILE A 105 -2.85 15.88 12.09
N THR A 106 -2.49 15.50 13.31
CA THR A 106 -2.65 16.34 14.51
C THR A 106 -1.30 16.86 14.98
N LEU A 107 -1.31 17.79 15.96
CA LEU A 107 -0.08 18.23 16.62
C LEU A 107 0.65 17.11 17.38
N ALA A 108 -0.04 16.00 17.67
CA ALA A 108 0.50 14.86 18.40
C ALA A 108 1.00 13.72 17.48
N GLY A 109 0.86 13.85 16.17
CA GLY A 109 1.19 12.81 15.19
C GLY A 109 -0.01 12.40 14.33
N TRP A 110 0.07 11.23 13.72
CA TRP A 110 -1.00 10.66 12.90
C TRP A 110 -2.14 10.10 13.76
N ASP A 111 -3.36 10.50 13.44
CA ASP A 111 -4.61 10.02 14.05
C ASP A 111 -5.42 9.26 13.00
N VAL A 112 -5.67 7.99 13.27
CA VAL A 112 -6.28 7.04 12.33
C VAL A 112 -7.46 6.39 13.03
N ALA A 113 -8.66 6.60 12.48
CA ALA A 113 -9.90 6.21 13.13
C ALA A 113 -10.01 4.68 13.34
N ASP A 114 -9.52 3.87 12.40
CA ASP A 114 -9.45 2.42 12.53
C ASP A 114 -8.18 1.88 11.81
N PRO A 115 -7.22 1.30 12.54
CA PRO A 115 -6.06 0.65 11.92
C PRO A 115 -6.38 -0.71 11.30
N ASN A 116 -7.62 -1.22 11.44
CA ASN A 116 -8.05 -2.45 10.78
C ASN A 116 -8.51 -2.15 9.35
N VAL A 117 -7.80 -2.74 8.39
CA VAL A 117 -7.98 -2.44 6.97
C VAL A 117 -8.13 -3.71 6.17
N GLY A 118 -8.74 -3.59 5.00
CA GLY A 118 -8.76 -4.68 4.03
C GLY A 118 -7.39 -4.83 3.37
N MET A 119 -6.83 -6.03 3.39
CA MET A 119 -5.67 -6.42 2.59
C MET A 119 -6.11 -7.45 1.57
N ARG A 120 -5.90 -7.16 0.29
CA ARG A 120 -6.03 -8.13 -0.78
C ARG A 120 -4.86 -9.10 -0.68
N TYR A 121 -5.14 -10.40 -0.65
CA TYR A 121 -4.11 -11.44 -0.70
C TYR A 121 -4.14 -12.22 -2.02
N ARG A 122 -5.13 -11.98 -2.87
CA ARG A 122 -5.23 -12.62 -4.19
C ARG A 122 -5.91 -11.73 -5.23
N GLY A 123 -5.51 -11.87 -6.48
CA GLY A 123 -6.14 -11.22 -7.62
C GLY A 123 -5.17 -10.92 -8.76
N ASP A 124 -5.74 -10.48 -9.86
CA ASP A 124 -4.97 -9.99 -10.99
C ASP A 124 -4.60 -8.53 -10.74
N ILE A 125 -3.33 -8.19 -10.92
CA ILE A 125 -2.78 -6.87 -10.68
C ILE A 125 -1.94 -6.42 -11.87
N VAL A 126 -1.68 -5.13 -11.96
CA VAL A 126 -0.71 -4.56 -12.90
C VAL A 126 0.45 -4.04 -12.05
N LYS A 127 1.55 -4.79 -11.98
CA LYS A 127 2.69 -4.47 -11.09
C LYS A 127 3.27 -3.09 -11.38
N ALA A 128 3.36 -2.68 -12.64
CA ALA A 128 3.84 -1.35 -13.04
C ALA A 128 2.97 -0.18 -12.53
N ASN A 129 1.72 -0.44 -12.16
CA ASN A 129 0.78 0.58 -11.67
C ASN A 129 0.74 0.66 -10.13
N LEU A 130 1.50 -0.16 -9.42
CA LEU A 130 1.57 -0.09 -7.96
C LEU A 130 2.17 1.26 -7.52
N PRO A 131 1.69 1.84 -6.42
CA PRO A 131 2.23 3.10 -5.89
C PRO A 131 3.69 2.96 -5.41
N VAL A 132 4.11 1.72 -5.12
CA VAL A 132 5.43 1.38 -4.61
C VAL A 132 6.03 0.38 -5.58
N ALA A 133 7.19 0.72 -6.13
CA ALA A 133 7.91 -0.20 -7.00
C ALA A 133 8.37 -1.42 -6.18
N VAL A 134 8.08 -2.61 -6.70
CA VAL A 134 8.48 -3.89 -6.11
C VAL A 134 9.47 -4.54 -7.06
N ASP A 135 10.62 -4.98 -6.55
CA ASP A 135 11.62 -5.68 -7.36
C ASP A 135 11.09 -7.02 -7.92
N ASP A 136 11.73 -7.53 -8.97
CA ASP A 136 11.29 -8.78 -9.64
C ASP A 136 11.58 -10.05 -8.83
N ASP A 137 12.52 -9.97 -7.88
CA ASP A 137 12.87 -11.05 -6.96
C ASP A 137 12.05 -11.02 -5.65
N ALA A 138 11.14 -10.06 -5.50
CA ALA A 138 10.27 -9.97 -4.34
C ALA A 138 9.39 -11.22 -4.20
N VAL A 139 9.33 -11.77 -2.98
CA VAL A 139 8.54 -12.97 -2.69
C VAL A 139 7.10 -12.58 -2.35
N TRP A 140 6.14 -13.06 -3.14
CA TRP A 140 4.72 -12.85 -2.89
C TRP A 140 4.11 -14.03 -2.14
N GLY A 141 3.52 -13.78 -0.98
CA GLY A 141 2.86 -14.79 -0.14
C GLY A 141 1.37 -15.02 -0.45
N GLY A 142 0.82 -14.31 -1.43
CA GLY A 142 -0.58 -14.38 -1.85
C GLY A 142 -0.82 -15.24 -3.10
N ASP A 143 -1.94 -15.04 -3.80
CA ASP A 143 -2.20 -15.57 -5.14
C ASP A 143 -2.37 -14.42 -6.12
N PHE A 144 -1.25 -13.86 -6.58
CA PHE A 144 -1.24 -12.70 -7.47
C PHE A 144 -0.80 -13.08 -8.87
N TYR A 145 -1.49 -12.52 -9.86
CA TYR A 145 -1.10 -12.60 -11.25
C TYR A 145 -0.83 -11.19 -11.76
N ASP A 146 0.35 -10.98 -12.34
CA ASP A 146 0.68 -9.77 -13.06
C ASP A 146 0.12 -9.85 -14.47
N VAL A 147 -0.70 -8.88 -14.86
CA VAL A 147 -1.34 -8.81 -16.18
C VAL A 147 -0.81 -7.59 -16.91
N GLU A 148 0.12 -7.82 -17.83
CA GLU A 148 0.72 -6.78 -18.66
C GLU A 148 0.69 -7.20 -20.13
N ASP A 149 0.19 -6.33 -21.01
CA ASP A 149 0.18 -6.54 -22.48
C ASP A 149 -0.32 -7.93 -22.93
N ASP A 150 -1.47 -8.37 -22.39
CA ASP A 150 -2.09 -9.69 -22.62
C ASP A 150 -1.26 -10.91 -22.12
N VAL A 151 -0.18 -10.68 -21.38
CA VAL A 151 0.61 -11.71 -20.70
C VAL A 151 0.21 -11.77 -19.23
N VAL A 152 -0.07 -12.99 -18.75
CA VAL A 152 -0.41 -13.26 -17.35
C VAL A 152 0.74 -14.02 -16.68
N THR A 153 1.40 -13.40 -15.71
CA THR A 153 2.53 -13.98 -14.98
C THR A 153 2.15 -14.23 -13.53
N TYR A 154 2.33 -15.45 -13.03
CA TYR A 154 2.04 -15.74 -11.62
C TYR A 154 3.18 -15.25 -10.72
N LEU A 155 2.89 -14.35 -9.78
CA LEU A 155 3.87 -13.66 -8.94
C LEU A 155 4.22 -14.42 -7.66
N SER A 156 3.32 -15.27 -7.17
CA SER A 156 3.51 -16.02 -5.92
C SER A 156 4.09 -17.42 -6.09
N ALA A 157 4.50 -17.77 -7.31
CA ALA A 157 5.52 -18.79 -7.47
C ALA A 157 6.84 -18.22 -6.92
N ALA A 158 7.12 -18.51 -5.64
CA ALA A 158 8.50 -18.75 -5.27
C ALA A 158 9.14 -19.65 -6.34
N PRO A 159 10.41 -19.44 -6.74
CA PRO A 159 11.07 -20.39 -7.61
C PRO A 159 10.89 -21.75 -6.96
N ALA A 160 10.35 -22.70 -7.71
CA ALA A 160 10.17 -24.06 -7.25
C ALA A 160 11.54 -24.59 -6.81
N ALA A 161 11.84 -24.45 -5.52
CA ALA A 161 13.00 -25.02 -4.89
C ALA A 161 12.76 -26.53 -4.86
N GLY A 162 13.27 -27.21 -5.89
CA GLY A 162 13.51 -28.64 -5.92
C GLY A 162 12.30 -29.53 -5.64
N ALA A 163 11.55 -29.88 -6.69
CA ALA A 163 10.97 -31.22 -6.75
C ALA A 163 12.10 -32.21 -7.10
N GLY A 164 12.98 -32.44 -6.12
CA GLY A 164 13.88 -33.58 -6.08
C GLY A 164 13.31 -34.63 -5.14
N ALA A 165 12.68 -35.66 -5.70
CA ALA A 165 12.55 -37.00 -5.13
C ALA A 165 12.21 -37.98 -6.26
#